data_AF-X8CIB5-F1
#
_entry.id   AF-X8CIB5-F1
#
_cell.length_a   1.000
_cell.length_b   1.000
_cell.length_c   1.000
_cell.angle_alpha   90.00
_cell.angle_beta   90.00
_cell.angle_gamma   90.00
#
_symmetry.space_group_name_H-M   'P 1'
#
loop_
_entity.id
_entity.type
_entity.pdbx_description
1 polymer ?
#
loop_
_entity_poly.entity_id
_entity_poly.type
_entity_poly.pdbx_seq_one_letter_code
_entity_poly.pdbx_strand_id
1 'polypeptide(L)'
;MLSANGGYRDDGRLASRADVLAFTSATLTQDLYAYGTPVVELAHGADNPHVDLFVRVSEVDPKGRSRNVSEAYRRLATAAKTKSEKVVRLELDGIAHRFRAGSRIRVLIAGSWSPRYAHNLGGDEPVLTARRATPVTHSVRYGRSRLVLPVGPAELSADGVADAGGDGV
;
A
#
# COMPACT_ATOMS: atom_id res chain seq x y z
N MET A 1 3.12 -16.90 12.52
CA MET A 1 4.03 -16.33 13.54
C MET A 1 4.06 -14.82 13.38
N LEU A 2 3.50 -14.07 14.34
CA LEU A 2 3.65 -12.61 14.40
C LEU A 2 5.00 -12.31 15.08
N SER A 3 5.95 -11.74 14.35
CA SER A 3 7.21 -11.27 14.94
C SER A 3 6.95 -10.04 15.81
N ALA A 4 7.74 -9.82 16.87
CA ALA A 4 7.82 -8.53 17.59
C ALA A 4 8.12 -7.34 16.63
N ASN A 5 8.70 -7.71 15.48
CA ASN A 5 8.76 -7.08 14.17
C ASN A 5 7.50 -6.44 13.54
N GLY A 6 6.32 -6.91 13.92
CA GLY A 6 5.09 -6.82 13.12
C GLY A 6 4.08 -5.82 13.67
N GLY A 7 3.23 -5.31 12.79
CA GLY A 7 2.16 -4.37 13.13
C GLY A 7 2.43 -2.96 12.62
N TYR A 8 1.62 -2.03 13.12
CA TYR A 8 1.61 -0.64 12.72
C TYR A 8 2.90 0.11 13.15
N ARG A 9 3.69 0.59 12.19
CA ARG A 9 4.98 1.26 12.41
C ARG A 9 5.05 2.60 11.70
N ASP A 10 5.88 3.48 12.27
CA ASP A 10 6.26 4.71 11.60
C ASP A 10 7.08 4.39 10.35
N ASP A 11 6.57 4.76 9.18
CA ASP A 11 7.22 4.59 7.89
C ASP A 11 7.69 5.90 7.27
N GLY A 12 7.79 6.98 8.06
CA GLY A 12 8.30 8.28 7.60
C GLY A 12 9.69 8.19 6.94
N ARG A 13 10.59 7.35 7.47
CA ARG A 13 11.91 7.09 6.86
C ARG A 13 11.83 6.36 5.52
N LEU A 14 10.82 5.51 5.33
CA LEU A 14 10.60 4.83 4.05
C LEU A 14 10.16 5.84 2.99
N ALA A 15 9.29 6.77 3.37
CA ALA A 15 8.77 7.81 2.49
C ALA A 15 9.82 8.82 2.00
N SER A 16 10.96 8.96 2.69
CA SER A 16 12.02 9.90 2.31
C SER A 16 13.10 9.31 1.42
N ARG A 17 13.05 8.01 1.11
CA ARG A 17 14.03 7.37 0.24
C ARG A 17 13.84 7.78 -1.21
N ALA A 18 14.94 7.96 -1.92
CA ALA A 18 14.94 8.36 -3.34
C ALA A 18 14.34 7.29 -4.27
N ASP A 19 14.31 6.02 -3.86
CA ASP A 19 13.73 4.91 -4.61
C ASP A 19 12.26 4.61 -4.26
N VAL A 20 11.61 5.51 -3.50
CA VAL A 20 10.22 5.40 -3.09
C VAL A 20 9.44 6.61 -3.61
N LEU A 21 8.42 6.37 -4.43
CA LEU A 21 7.45 7.40 -4.78
C LEU A 21 6.44 7.53 -3.64
N ALA A 22 6.35 8.72 -3.05
CA ALA A 22 5.42 9.03 -1.98
C ALA A 22 4.38 10.07 -2.42
N PHE A 23 3.11 9.66 -2.47
CA PHE A 23 1.98 10.56 -2.70
C PHE A 23 1.24 10.75 -1.39
N THR A 24 0.98 11.99 -0.99
CA THR A 24 0.23 12.29 0.24
C THR A 24 -0.96 13.16 -0.12
N SER A 25 -2.16 12.79 0.34
CA SER A 25 -3.38 13.54 0.09
C SER A 25 -3.36 14.92 0.76
N ALA A 26 -4.36 15.73 0.42
CA ALA A 26 -4.79 16.82 1.28
C ALA A 26 -5.24 16.28 2.65
N THR A 27 -5.26 17.16 3.65
CA THR A 27 -5.80 16.84 4.98
C THR A 27 -7.28 16.48 4.86
N LEU A 28 -7.66 15.36 5.48
CA LEU A 28 -9.06 14.93 5.55
C LEU A 28 -9.85 15.91 6.42
N THR A 29 -10.99 16.38 5.92
CA THR A 29 -11.88 17.29 6.65
C THR A 29 -12.85 16.55 7.58
N GLN A 30 -13.05 15.25 7.35
CA GLN A 30 -13.94 14.37 8.11
C GLN A 30 -13.30 12.98 8.24
N ASP A 31 -13.78 12.20 9.20
CA ASP A 31 -13.39 10.80 9.35
C ASP A 31 -13.77 10.02 8.08
N LEU A 32 -12.86 9.19 7.57
CA LEU A 32 -13.09 8.28 6.44
C LEU A 32 -12.97 6.84 6.93
N TYR A 33 -14.05 6.09 6.78
CA TYR A 33 -14.14 4.70 7.19
C TYR A 33 -13.97 3.79 5.97
N ALA A 34 -13.02 2.87 6.03
CA ALA A 34 -12.75 1.92 4.96
C ALA A 34 -12.80 0.48 5.49
N TYR A 35 -13.61 -0.35 4.83
CA TYR A 35 -13.86 -1.73 5.23
C TYR A 35 -13.79 -2.67 4.02
N GLY A 36 -12.89 -3.65 4.08
CA GLY A 36 -12.63 -4.58 2.98
C GLY A 36 -11.27 -4.34 2.34
N THR A 37 -11.14 -4.68 1.06
CA THR A 37 -9.85 -4.74 0.35
C THR A 37 -9.59 -3.46 -0.45
N PRO A 38 -8.61 -2.62 -0.06
CA PRO A 38 -8.16 -1.51 -0.90
C PRO A 38 -7.53 -2.02 -2.19
N VAL A 39 -7.67 -1.24 -3.26
CA VAL A 39 -7.11 -1.60 -4.56
C VAL A 39 -6.33 -0.43 -5.11
N VAL A 40 -5.11 -0.70 -5.56
CA VAL A 40 -4.29 0.28 -6.29
C VAL A 40 -4.23 -0.10 -7.76
N GLU A 41 -4.56 0.86 -8.60
CA GLU A 41 -4.49 0.78 -10.05
C GLU A 41 -3.35 1.67 -10.53
N LEU A 42 -2.29 1.08 -11.08
CA LEU A 42 -1.09 1.79 -11.51
C LEU A 42 -0.93 1.74 -13.02
N ALA A 43 -0.95 2.90 -13.68
CA ALA A 43 -0.42 3.05 -15.02
C ALA A 43 1.12 3.03 -14.97
N HIS A 44 1.67 1.84 -14.75
CA HIS A 44 3.07 1.56 -14.49
C HIS A 44 3.85 1.27 -15.78
N GLY A 45 5.13 1.63 -15.79
CA GLY A 45 6.11 1.22 -16.79
C GLY A 45 7.46 0.96 -16.15
N ALA A 46 8.29 0.16 -16.82
CA ALA A 46 9.67 -0.10 -16.44
C ALA A 46 10.55 -0.25 -17.69
N ASP A 47 11.83 0.10 -17.55
CA ASP A 47 12.88 -0.05 -18.56
C ASP A 47 13.36 -1.50 -18.73
N ASN A 48 13.05 -2.36 -17.75
CA ASN A 48 13.39 -3.78 -17.70
C ASN A 48 12.12 -4.61 -17.39
N PRO A 49 11.94 -5.83 -17.95
CA PRO A 49 10.80 -6.69 -17.65
C PRO A 49 10.82 -7.36 -16.25
N HIS A 50 11.93 -7.38 -15.54
CA HIS A 50 12.06 -7.97 -14.19
C HIS A 50 11.61 -6.98 -13.12
N VAL A 51 10.29 -6.91 -12.89
CA VAL A 51 9.68 -5.86 -12.06
C VAL A 51 9.05 -6.46 -10.81
N ASP A 52 9.39 -5.89 -9.66
CA ASP A 52 8.61 -6.03 -8.44
C ASP A 52 7.89 -4.71 -8.14
N LEU A 53 6.71 -4.79 -7.55
CA LEU A 53 5.98 -3.63 -7.05
C LEU A 53 5.59 -3.87 -5.61
N PHE A 54 6.05 -2.97 -4.74
CA PHE A 54 5.57 -2.80 -3.39
C PHE A 54 4.71 -1.55 -3.33
N VAL A 55 3.52 -1.67 -2.75
CA VAL A 55 2.62 -0.54 -2.50
C VAL A 55 2.17 -0.57 -1.06
N ARG A 56 2.17 0.59 -0.40
CA ARG A 56 1.66 0.75 0.95
C ARG A 56 0.77 1.97 1.05
N VAL A 57 -0.36 1.81 1.73
CA VAL A 57 -1.23 2.87 2.20
C VAL A 57 -0.95 3.13 3.67
N SER A 58 -0.76 4.38 4.04
CA SER A 58 -0.45 4.82 5.40
C SER A 58 -1.32 6.01 5.81
N GLU A 59 -1.58 6.14 7.09
CA GLU A 59 -2.21 7.33 7.68
C GLU A 59 -1.11 8.23 8.27
N VAL A 60 -1.08 9.49 7.85
CA VAL A 60 -0.18 10.52 8.38
C VAL A 60 -0.95 11.38 9.37
N ASP A 61 -0.56 11.33 10.63
CA ASP A 61 -1.21 12.10 11.70
C ASP A 61 -0.92 13.62 11.57
N PRO A 62 -1.64 14.49 12.31
CA PRO A 62 -1.41 15.94 12.28
C PRO A 62 0.01 16.37 12.69
N LYS A 63 0.76 15.51 13.39
CA LYS A 63 2.16 15.73 13.78
C LYS A 63 3.15 15.23 12.71
N GLY A 64 2.65 14.70 11.59
CA GLY A 64 3.46 14.20 10.47
C GLY A 64 3.94 12.75 10.62
N ARG A 65 3.54 12.03 11.67
CA ARG A 65 3.93 10.62 11.84
C ARG A 65 3.11 9.74 10.91
N SER A 66 3.76 8.86 10.17
CA SER A 66 3.15 8.10 9.09
C SER A 66 3.05 6.63 9.49
N ARG A 67 1.84 6.09 9.61
CA ARG A 67 1.58 4.75 10.14
C ARG A 67 0.98 3.86 9.06
N ASN A 68 1.60 2.71 8.75
CA ASN A 68 1.13 1.80 7.70
C ASN A 68 -0.26 1.23 8.00
N VAL A 69 -1.18 1.24 7.04
CA VAL A 69 -2.56 0.75 7.17
C VAL A 69 -2.80 -0.51 6.37
N SER A 70 -2.34 -0.54 5.12
CA SER A 70 -2.53 -1.66 4.19
C SER A 70 -1.38 -1.70 3.20
N GLU A 71 -1.05 -2.86 2.68
CA GLU A 71 0.08 -3.03 1.77
C GLU A 71 -0.12 -4.22 0.83
N ALA A 72 0.61 -4.19 -0.27
CA ALA A 72 0.70 -5.28 -1.24
C ALA A 72 2.11 -5.36 -1.78
N TYR A 73 2.49 -6.56 -2.20
CA TYR A 73 3.66 -6.76 -3.03
C TYR A 73 3.35 -7.76 -4.14
N ARG A 74 3.85 -7.48 -5.34
CA ARG A 74 3.74 -8.38 -6.48
C ARG A 74 4.98 -8.31 -7.36
N ARG A 75 5.56 -9.47 -7.64
CA ARG A 75 6.46 -9.67 -8.78
C ARG A 75 5.62 -9.76 -10.04
N LEU A 76 5.82 -8.86 -11.00
CA LEU A 76 5.11 -8.89 -12.27
C LEU A 76 5.68 -9.99 -13.15
N ALA A 77 4.82 -10.78 -13.78
CA ALA A 77 5.25 -11.81 -14.71
C ALA A 77 5.85 -11.18 -15.98
N THR A 78 6.95 -11.77 -16.46
CA THR A 78 7.65 -11.38 -17.69
C THR A 78 6.85 -11.67 -18.96
N ALA A 79 5.73 -12.41 -18.86
CA ALA A 79 4.94 -12.86 -19.99
C ALA A 79 4.48 -11.67 -20.84
N ALA A 80 4.73 -11.79 -22.15
CA ALA A 80 4.60 -10.77 -23.18
C ALA A 80 3.57 -9.70 -22.82
N LYS A 81 4.05 -8.46 -22.66
CA LYS A 81 3.22 -7.26 -22.56
C LYS A 81 2.27 -7.24 -23.76
N THR A 82 1.11 -7.87 -23.66
CA THR A 82 -0.01 -7.59 -24.54
C THR A 82 -0.19 -6.09 -24.37
N LYS A 83 -0.14 -5.33 -25.47
CA LYS A 83 -0.22 -3.85 -25.50
C LYS A 83 -1.46 -3.28 -24.76
N SER A 84 -2.31 -4.16 -24.22
CA SER A 84 -3.58 -3.95 -23.53
C SER A 84 -3.52 -3.88 -21.99
N GLU A 85 -2.50 -4.38 -21.28
CA GLU A 85 -2.42 -4.14 -19.82
C GLU A 85 -1.79 -2.77 -19.52
N LYS A 86 -2.56 -1.72 -19.77
CA LYS A 86 -2.17 -0.32 -19.52
C LYS A 86 -2.17 0.05 -18.03
N VAL A 87 -2.73 -0.80 -17.17
CA VAL A 87 -2.91 -0.55 -15.73
C VAL A 87 -2.70 -1.85 -14.96
N VAL A 88 -1.74 -1.83 -14.04
CA VAL A 88 -1.43 -2.89 -13.09
C VAL A 88 -2.36 -2.74 -11.88
N ARG A 89 -3.26 -3.69 -11.67
CA ARG A 89 -4.19 -3.70 -10.52
C ARG A 89 -3.65 -4.55 -9.38
N LEU A 90 -3.49 -3.99 -8.19
CA LEU A 90 -2.98 -4.63 -6.97
C LEU A 90 -4.07 -4.56 -5.89
N GLU A 91 -4.48 -5.72 -5.37
CA GLU A 91 -5.29 -5.80 -4.15
C GLU A 91 -4.35 -5.78 -2.94
N LEU A 92 -4.67 -4.94 -1.96
CA LEU A 92 -3.87 -4.80 -0.74
C LEU A 92 -4.53 -5.56 0.41
N ASP A 93 -3.76 -5.82 1.47
CA ASP A 93 -4.26 -6.47 2.68
C ASP A 93 -5.55 -5.77 3.18
N GLY A 94 -6.60 -6.57 3.43
CA GLY A 94 -7.90 -6.05 3.85
C GLY A 94 -7.84 -5.24 5.14
N ILE A 95 -8.67 -4.20 5.23
CA ILE A 95 -8.70 -3.28 6.37
C ILE A 95 -10.11 -3.11 6.93
N ALA A 96 -10.16 -2.84 8.22
CA ALA A 96 -11.27 -2.15 8.87
C ALA A 96 -10.66 -0.95 9.61
N HIS A 97 -10.51 0.16 8.90
CA HIS A 97 -9.73 1.31 9.38
C HIS A 97 -10.51 2.61 9.26
N ARG A 98 -10.40 3.44 10.30
CA ARG A 98 -10.86 4.82 10.29
C ARG A 98 -9.68 5.75 10.16
N PHE A 99 -9.57 6.41 9.00
CA PHE A 99 -8.69 7.55 8.83
C PHE A 99 -9.34 8.76 9.49
N ARG A 100 -8.67 9.37 10.46
CA ARG A 100 -9.23 10.46 11.27
C ARG A 100 -9.24 11.78 10.50
N ALA A 101 -10.24 12.62 10.76
CA ALA A 101 -10.20 14.03 10.38
C ALA A 101 -8.90 14.68 10.88
N GLY A 102 -8.31 15.56 10.07
CA GLY A 102 -7.01 16.17 10.33
C GLY A 102 -5.80 15.30 9.92
N SER A 103 -6.00 14.02 9.60
CA SER A 103 -4.94 13.16 9.05
C SER A 103 -4.85 13.26 7.53
N ARG A 104 -3.86 12.59 6.93
CA ARG A 104 -3.69 12.46 5.47
C ARG A 104 -3.51 11.00 5.11
N ILE A 105 -3.90 10.64 3.89
CA ILE A 105 -3.66 9.31 3.34
C ILE A 105 -2.39 9.39 2.48
N ARG A 106 -1.44 8.51 2.74
CA ARG A 106 -0.19 8.39 1.99
C ARG A 106 -0.15 7.08 1.22
N VAL A 107 0.31 7.14 -0.02
CA VAL A 107 0.62 5.98 -0.84
C VAL A 107 2.12 5.98 -1.13
N LEU A 108 2.79 4.88 -0.76
CA LEU A 108 4.17 4.60 -1.10
C LEU A 108 4.22 3.56 -2.21
N ILE A 109 5.09 3.77 -3.19
CA ILE A 109 5.32 2.83 -4.29
C ILE A 109 6.83 2.63 -4.45
N ALA A 110 7.29 1.37 -4.44
CA ALA A 110 8.71 1.02 -4.58
C ALA A 110 8.90 -0.28 -5.35
N GLY A 111 10.13 -0.53 -5.82
CA GLY A 111 10.51 -1.76 -6.53
C GLY A 111 10.94 -2.93 -5.64
N SER A 112 10.81 -2.82 -4.30
CA SER A 112 11.27 -3.86 -3.38
C SER A 112 10.58 -3.77 -2.02
N TRP A 113 10.48 -4.92 -1.34
CA TRP A 113 10.04 -5.02 0.05
C TRP A 113 10.89 -5.98 0.88
N SER A 114 12.18 -5.65 0.99
CA SER A 114 13.14 -6.41 1.79
C SER A 114 13.09 -6.00 3.27
N PRO A 115 13.33 -6.92 4.23
CA PRO A 115 13.67 -8.34 4.05
C PRO A 115 12.45 -9.27 3.93
N ARG A 116 11.22 -8.74 3.89
CA ARG A 116 10.00 -9.57 3.85
C ARG A 116 9.92 -10.41 2.57
N TYR A 117 10.40 -9.88 1.45
CA TYR A 117 10.50 -10.56 0.16
C TYR A 117 11.93 -10.52 -0.37
N ALA A 118 12.37 -11.63 -0.98
CA ALA A 118 13.68 -11.72 -1.61
C ALA A 118 13.81 -10.73 -2.76
N HIS A 119 14.95 -10.04 -2.83
CA HIS A 119 15.22 -9.05 -3.87
C HIS A 119 15.07 -9.66 -5.27
N ASN A 120 14.36 -8.96 -6.14
CA ASN A 120 14.52 -9.14 -7.58
C ASN A 120 15.84 -8.50 -7.98
N LEU A 121 16.70 -9.29 -8.61
CA LEU A 121 18.01 -8.85 -9.04
C LEU A 121 17.98 -8.21 -10.44
N GLY A 122 16.80 -8.03 -11.03
CA GLY A 122 16.62 -7.34 -12.30
C GLY A 122 17.09 -8.16 -13.51
N GLY A 123 17.17 -9.48 -13.39
CA GLY A 123 17.61 -10.39 -14.45
C GLY A 123 17.00 -11.77 -14.34
N ASP A 124 17.27 -12.62 -15.33
CA ASP A 124 16.79 -14.00 -15.41
C ASP A 124 17.55 -14.97 -14.50
N GLU A 125 18.72 -14.58 -13.98
CA GLU A 125 19.52 -15.45 -13.11
C GLU A 125 18.77 -15.76 -11.79
N PRO A 126 18.77 -17.02 -11.32
CA PRO A 126 18.16 -17.37 -10.04
C PRO A 126 18.76 -16.57 -8.89
N VAL A 127 17.92 -16.09 -7.96
CA VAL A 127 18.34 -15.23 -6.83
C VAL A 127 19.49 -15.83 -6.01
N LEU A 128 19.56 -17.17 -5.90
CA LEU A 128 20.60 -17.86 -5.12
C LEU A 128 21.96 -17.97 -5.83
N THR A 129 21.98 -17.90 -7.16
CA THR A 129 23.20 -18.11 -7.96
C THR A 129 23.66 -16.85 -8.68
N ALA A 130 22.79 -15.84 -8.75
CA ALA A 130 23.06 -14.59 -9.43
C ALA A 130 24.22 -13.84 -8.78
N ARG A 131 25.12 -13.30 -9.61
CA ARG A 131 26.33 -12.59 -9.14
C ARG A 131 26.23 -11.08 -9.26
N ARG A 132 25.22 -10.57 -9.97
CA ARG A 132 25.04 -9.14 -10.25
C ARG A 132 23.56 -8.79 -10.18
N ALA A 133 23.29 -7.57 -9.72
CA ALA A 133 21.97 -6.98 -9.80
C ALA A 133 21.96 -5.90 -10.90
N THR A 134 20.90 -5.89 -11.70
CA THR A 134 20.63 -4.86 -12.71
C THR A 134 19.57 -3.91 -12.16
N PRO A 135 19.86 -2.60 -12.00
CA PRO A 135 18.85 -1.63 -11.58
C PRO A 135 17.67 -1.59 -12.55
N VAL A 136 16.48 -1.34 -12.02
CA VAL A 136 15.24 -1.17 -12.80
C VAL A 136 14.66 0.19 -12.50
N THR A 137 14.39 0.98 -13.54
CA THR A 137 13.74 2.29 -13.41
C THR A 137 12.24 2.12 -13.57
N HIS A 138 11.49 2.46 -12.53
CA HIS A 138 10.02 2.41 -12.53
C HIS A 138 9.45 3.79 -12.87
N SER A 139 8.36 3.80 -13.64
CA SER A 139 7.57 5.00 -13.92
C SER A 139 6.11 4.76 -13.57
N VAL A 140 5.44 5.76 -12.97
CA VAL A 140 4.01 5.73 -12.65
C VAL A 140 3.38 6.98 -13.25
N ARG A 141 2.34 6.82 -14.09
CA ARG A 141 1.67 7.96 -14.72
C ARG A 141 0.62 8.57 -13.80
N TYR A 142 0.79 9.86 -13.51
CA TYR A 142 -0.20 10.68 -12.80
C TYR A 142 -1.52 10.80 -13.58
N GLY A 143 -2.63 10.96 -12.88
CA GLY A 143 -3.98 11.08 -13.46
C GLY A 143 -4.55 9.80 -14.08
N ARG A 144 -3.74 8.76 -14.27
CA ARG A 144 -4.16 7.42 -14.75
C ARG A 144 -3.97 6.32 -13.71
N SER A 145 -3.35 6.66 -12.60
CA SER A 145 -3.15 5.78 -11.45
C SER A 145 -4.00 6.26 -10.28
N ARG A 146 -4.56 5.35 -9.48
CA ARG A 146 -5.42 5.70 -8.35
C ARG A 146 -5.39 4.64 -7.24
N LEU A 147 -5.66 5.10 -6.02
CA LEU A 147 -6.06 4.26 -4.90
C LEU A 147 -7.59 4.25 -4.83
N VAL A 148 -8.19 3.07 -4.78
CA VAL A 148 -9.61 2.84 -4.57
C VAL A 148 -9.78 2.28 -3.15
N LEU A 149 -10.43 3.05 -2.29
CA LEU A 149 -10.74 2.64 -0.92
C LEU A 149 -12.17 2.11 -0.86
N PRO A 150 -12.43 0.99 -0.16
CA PRO A 150 -13.77 0.47 0.06
C PRO A 150 -14.44 1.27 1.18
N VAL A 151 -14.87 2.50 0.85
CA VAL A 151 -15.46 3.43 1.82
C VAL A 151 -16.85 2.93 2.23
N GLY A 152 -17.11 2.94 3.55
CA GLY A 152 -18.40 2.56 4.12
C GLY A 152 -18.89 3.57 5.17
N PRO A 153 -20.11 3.36 5.71
CA PRO A 153 -20.67 4.21 6.74
C PRO A 153 -19.87 4.15 8.05
N ALA A 154 -19.99 5.19 8.88
CA ALA A 154 -19.36 5.22 10.21
C ALA A 154 -19.90 4.13 11.14
N GLU A 155 -21.18 3.79 10.99
CA GLU A 155 -21.86 2.72 11.72
C GLU A 155 -22.00 1.51 10.80
N LEU A 156 -21.39 0.39 11.20
CA LEU A 156 -21.47 -0.88 10.46
C LEU A 156 -22.68 -1.73 10.85
N SER A 157 -23.51 -1.28 11.79
CA SER A 157 -24.64 -2.06 12.32
C SER A 157 -25.96 -1.30 12.17
N ALA A 158 -26.88 -1.88 11.40
CA ALA A 158 -28.30 -1.56 11.48
C ALA A 158 -28.97 -2.25 12.70
N ASP A 159 -28.22 -3.08 13.43
CA ASP A 159 -28.68 -3.69 14.68
C ASP A 159 -28.21 -2.81 15.84
N GLY A 160 -29.02 -1.78 16.11
CA GLY A 160 -28.99 -1.08 17.39
C GLY A 160 -29.49 -2.03 18.48
N VAL A 161 -28.62 -2.93 18.94
CA VAL A 161 -28.89 -3.67 20.18
C VAL A 161 -28.66 -2.69 21.32
N ALA A 162 -29.76 -2.37 22.00
CA ALA A 162 -29.82 -1.56 23.20
C ALA A 162 -28.77 -2.03 24.23
N ASP A 163 -28.24 -1.04 24.94
CA ASP A 163 -27.40 -1.21 26.12
C ASP A 163 -28.02 -2.27 27.06
N ALA A 164 -27.42 -3.45 27.08
CA ALA A 164 -27.83 -4.51 27.98
C ALA A 164 -26.95 -4.47 29.23
N GLY A 165 -27.35 -3.62 30.17
CA GLY A 165 -27.15 -3.87 31.59
C GLY A 165 -26.16 -2.96 32.30
N GLY A 166 -26.70 -2.23 33.28
CA GLY A 166 -25.91 -1.64 34.35
C GLY A 166 -26.71 -0.88 35.41
N ASP A 167 -27.95 -1.29 35.72
CA ASP A 167 -28.53 -0.95 37.02
C ASP A 167 -27.86 -1.84 38.08
N GLY A 168 -27.22 -1.20 39.05
CA GLY A 168 -26.58 -1.87 40.18
C GLY A 168 -26.26 -0.88 41.28
N VAL A 169 -27.30 -0.57 42.08
CA VAL A 169 -27.34 -0.04 43.47
C VAL A 169 -26.35 1.07 43.85
#